data_AF-A0A1F0U8F0-F1
#
_entry.id   AF-A0A1F0U8F0-F1
#
_cell.length_a   1.000
_cell.length_b   1.000
_cell.length_c   1.000
_cell.angle_alpha   90.00
_cell.angle_beta   90.00
_cell.angle_gamma   90.00
#
_symmetry.space_group_name_H-M   'P 1'
#
loop_
_entity.id
_entity.type
_entity.pdbx_description
1 polymer ?
#
loop_
_entity_poly.entity_id
_entity_poly.type
_entity_poly.pdbx_seq_one_letter_code
_entity_poly.pdbx_strand_id
1 'polypeptide(L)'
;MKHFLLTLGFMLTLGVLSAFGQQTGNKLCLKASKVLLPTGGKVSFEVEGTNPSATYKYKWTLPKQFKKLSERGNKVVVKIPDEGNYEVKVFVESNDESDDVELKTNVEVSNSKKIELLSVGKKVVSCSGNVGDERPDWLFDGTADPDNYSKKWCAEGKKEHEVVVDLGQTCQIYRLKFYDCRTKETDYDNIQNFKLFVSDNQTDWTLALSETGNNDNVKDITFAPVKGRYVKFVAYDPNKDFTIRVWELELYGVK
;
A
#
# COMPACT_ATOMS: atom_id res chain seq x y z
N MET A 1 6.26 6.33 62.51
CA MET A 1 4.95 5.95 61.94
C MET A 1 4.90 6.52 60.53
N LYS A 2 5.08 5.68 59.50
CA LYS A 2 4.01 5.22 58.57
C LYS A 2 3.43 6.41 57.77
N HIS A 3 3.49 6.57 56.45
CA HIS A 3 3.71 5.72 55.27
C HIS A 3 4.22 6.65 54.13
N PHE A 4 5.24 6.27 53.35
CA PHE A 4 5.14 5.78 51.97
C PHE A 4 4.00 6.38 51.11
N LEU A 5 4.33 7.22 50.13
CA LEU A 5 3.77 7.16 48.77
C LEU A 5 4.65 8.01 47.83
N LEU A 6 5.53 7.34 47.09
CA LEU A 6 6.10 7.88 45.84
C LEU A 6 5.00 7.81 44.79
N THR A 7 4.43 8.95 44.40
CA THR A 7 3.68 9.05 43.14
C THR A 7 4.67 9.30 42.02
N LEU A 8 5.09 8.22 41.37
CA LEU A 8 5.81 8.25 40.11
C LEU A 8 4.80 8.70 39.04
N GLY A 9 4.85 9.98 38.67
CA GLY A 9 4.09 10.51 37.55
C GLY A 9 4.60 9.89 36.26
N PHE A 10 3.92 8.86 35.76
CA PHE A 10 4.13 8.33 34.43
C PHE A 10 3.64 9.40 33.45
N MET A 11 4.56 10.26 32.98
CA MET A 11 4.33 11.06 31.78
C MET A 11 4.15 10.06 30.64
N LEU A 12 2.89 9.77 30.32
CA LEU A 12 2.52 9.13 29.08
C LEU A 12 2.82 10.16 27.98
N THR A 13 4.06 10.17 27.48
CA THR A 13 4.36 10.77 26.19
C THR A 13 3.54 9.98 25.18
N LEU A 14 2.37 10.49 24.82
CA LEU A 14 1.65 10.10 23.63
C LEU A 14 2.58 10.43 22.46
N GLY A 15 3.48 9.50 22.14
CA GLY A 15 4.19 9.50 20.88
C GLY A 15 3.10 9.42 19.84
N VAL A 16 2.84 10.53 19.15
CA VAL A 16 2.05 10.55 17.95
C VAL A 16 2.75 9.56 17.03
N LEU A 17 2.21 8.33 16.92
CA LEU A 17 2.58 7.46 15.82
C LEU A 17 2.24 8.28 14.59
N SER A 18 3.27 8.72 13.87
CA SER A 18 3.10 9.29 12.56
C SER A 18 2.42 8.22 11.71
N ALA A 19 1.10 8.34 11.55
CA ALA A 19 0.36 7.58 10.56
C ALA A 19 1.09 7.80 9.23
N PHE A 20 1.69 6.74 8.70
CA PHE A 20 2.17 6.76 7.33
C PHE A 20 0.92 6.71 6.44
N GLY A 21 0.79 7.72 5.57
CA GLY A 21 -0.34 7.87 4.66
C GLY A 21 -1.45 8.78 5.20
N GLN A 22 -1.19 10.09 5.24
CA GLN A 22 -2.25 11.08 5.40
C GLN A 22 -2.96 11.24 4.04
N GLN A 23 -4.26 10.90 4.00
CA GLN A 23 -5.17 11.17 2.89
C GLN A 23 -5.80 12.57 3.05
N THR A 24 -5.79 13.38 1.98
CA THR A 24 -6.95 14.12 1.39
C THR A 24 -6.46 14.98 0.22
N GLY A 25 -7.18 14.94 -0.92
CA GLY A 25 -6.98 15.81 -2.10
C GLY A 25 -6.22 15.14 -3.23
N ASN A 26 -6.51 15.51 -4.48
CA ASN A 26 -5.73 15.19 -5.68
C ASN A 26 -4.27 15.66 -5.51
N LYS A 27 -3.45 14.91 -4.78
CA LYS A 27 -2.14 15.36 -4.31
C LYS A 27 -1.05 14.40 -4.73
N LEU A 28 0.07 15.00 -5.09
CA LEU A 28 1.29 14.34 -5.49
C LEU A 28 1.68 13.22 -4.50
N CYS A 29 2.32 12.18 -4.99
CA CYS A 29 2.85 11.07 -4.22
C CYS A 29 4.31 10.83 -4.62
N LEU A 30 5.12 10.30 -3.69
CA LEU A 30 6.50 9.93 -3.96
C LEU A 30 6.61 8.42 -4.14
N LYS A 31 7.00 7.97 -5.34
CA LYS A 31 7.19 6.54 -5.65
C LYS A 31 8.65 6.19 -5.85
N ALA A 32 9.01 4.99 -5.43
CA ALA A 32 10.29 4.37 -5.75
C ALA A 32 10.09 3.37 -6.90
N SER A 33 10.99 3.33 -7.87
CA SER A 33 10.91 2.32 -8.95
C SER A 33 11.19 0.89 -8.49
N LYS A 34 11.76 0.74 -7.29
CA LYS A 34 11.94 -0.53 -6.58
C LYS A 34 11.75 -0.30 -5.10
N VAL A 35 11.07 -1.23 -4.44
CA VAL A 35 10.79 -1.19 -3.00
C VAL A 35 11.68 -2.15 -2.20
N LEU A 36 12.27 -3.15 -2.89
CA LEU A 36 13.32 -4.04 -2.39
C LEU A 36 14.41 -4.16 -3.48
N LEU A 37 15.69 -4.02 -3.10
CA LEU A 37 16.83 -4.19 -4.01
C LEU A 37 18.10 -4.64 -3.27
N PRO A 38 19.07 -5.30 -3.94
CA PRO A 38 20.35 -5.62 -3.33
C PRO A 38 21.24 -4.39 -3.16
N THR A 39 22.29 -4.54 -2.37
CA THR A 39 23.37 -3.55 -2.21
C THR A 39 23.97 -3.15 -3.56
N GLY A 40 24.27 -1.86 -3.70
CA GLY A 40 24.69 -1.28 -4.96
C GLY A 40 23.60 -1.25 -6.04
N GLY A 41 22.36 -1.62 -5.73
CA GLY A 41 21.24 -1.48 -6.63
C GLY A 41 20.98 -0.02 -6.99
N LYS A 42 20.51 0.19 -8.24
CA LYS A 42 20.01 1.50 -8.69
C LYS A 42 18.50 1.56 -8.46
N VAL A 43 18.06 2.69 -7.90
CA VAL A 43 16.64 3.02 -7.71
C VAL A 43 16.42 4.49 -8.08
N SER A 44 15.24 4.77 -8.63
CA SER A 44 14.77 6.13 -8.86
C SER A 44 13.61 6.43 -7.92
N PHE A 45 13.56 7.66 -7.42
CA PHE A 45 12.44 8.22 -6.70
C PHE A 45 11.82 9.32 -7.54
N GLU A 46 10.50 9.30 -7.68
CA GLU A 46 9.78 10.21 -8.57
C GLU A 46 8.47 10.67 -7.93
N VAL A 47 8.21 11.97 -8.04
CA VAL A 47 6.93 12.56 -7.66
C VAL A 47 5.94 12.41 -8.81
N GLU A 48 4.82 11.75 -8.55
CA GLU A 48 3.72 11.46 -9.49
C GLU A 48 2.39 12.03 -8.95
N GLY A 49 1.37 12.23 -9.80
CA GLY A 49 0.03 12.62 -9.37
C GLY A 49 -0.70 13.50 -10.39
N THR A 50 -1.79 14.15 -9.97
CA THR A 50 -2.48 15.17 -10.78
C THR A 50 -1.64 16.46 -10.76
N ASN A 51 -1.34 17.01 -11.94
CA ASN A 51 -0.55 18.25 -12.14
C ASN A 51 0.89 18.24 -11.59
N PRO A 52 1.75 17.25 -11.90
CA PRO A 52 3.17 17.41 -11.69
C PRO A 52 3.66 18.50 -12.64
N SER A 53 3.94 19.68 -12.11
CA SER A 53 4.35 20.84 -12.91
C SER A 53 5.87 20.92 -13.01
N ALA A 54 6.36 21.29 -14.19
CA ALA A 54 7.76 21.69 -14.39
C ALA A 54 8.11 23.01 -13.65
N THR A 55 7.10 23.77 -13.23
CA THR A 55 7.29 25.01 -12.45
C THR A 55 7.47 24.76 -10.97
N TYR A 56 7.06 23.60 -10.45
CA TYR A 56 7.27 23.25 -9.05
C TYR A 56 8.75 23.10 -8.76
N LYS A 57 9.17 23.47 -7.55
CA LYS A 57 10.54 23.25 -7.08
C LYS A 57 10.54 22.04 -6.16
N TYR A 58 11.57 21.20 -6.33
CA TYR A 58 11.68 19.93 -5.62
C TYR A 58 12.95 19.95 -4.78
N LYS A 59 12.78 19.88 -3.45
CA LYS A 59 13.88 19.87 -2.49
C LYS A 59 14.03 18.47 -1.90
N TRP A 60 14.96 17.72 -2.47
CA TRP A 60 15.24 16.33 -2.08
C TRP A 60 16.05 16.22 -0.79
N THR A 61 15.59 15.39 0.13
CA THR A 61 16.34 14.98 1.32
C THR A 61 16.66 13.48 1.20
N LEU A 62 17.93 13.19 0.95
CA LEU A 62 18.44 11.83 0.76
C LEU A 62 19.30 11.39 1.96
N PRO A 63 19.26 10.10 2.35
CA PRO A 63 20.22 9.54 3.28
C PRO A 63 21.68 9.75 2.83
N LYS A 64 22.58 10.04 3.77
CA LYS A 64 23.97 10.46 3.48
C LYS A 64 24.77 9.42 2.67
N GLN A 65 24.49 8.15 2.88
CA GLN A 65 25.14 7.03 2.20
C GLN A 65 24.67 6.85 0.75
N PHE A 66 23.59 7.51 0.33
CA PHE A 66 23.11 7.39 -1.05
C PHE A 66 24.10 8.06 -2.01
N LYS A 67 24.57 7.30 -3.00
CA LYS A 67 25.33 7.86 -4.11
C LYS A 67 24.35 8.41 -5.15
N LYS A 68 24.09 9.71 -5.12
CA LYS A 68 23.27 10.40 -6.12
C LYS A 68 23.90 10.31 -7.51
N LEU A 69 23.14 9.79 -8.48
CA LEU A 69 23.57 9.62 -9.87
C LEU A 69 23.03 10.73 -10.77
N SER A 70 21.77 11.15 -10.55
CA SER A 70 21.15 12.26 -11.26
C SER A 70 19.98 12.83 -10.48
N GLU A 71 19.67 14.11 -10.69
CA GLU A 71 18.50 14.80 -10.15
C GLU A 71 17.94 15.72 -11.23
N ARG A 72 16.66 15.58 -11.53
CA ARG A 72 15.95 16.34 -12.57
C ARG A 72 14.54 16.63 -12.08
N GLY A 73 14.35 17.80 -11.45
CA GLY A 73 13.06 18.24 -10.94
C GLY A 73 12.40 17.19 -10.03
N ASN A 74 11.28 16.64 -10.51
CA ASN A 74 10.46 15.66 -9.82
C ASN A 74 11.09 14.27 -9.68
N LYS A 75 12.30 14.03 -10.19
CA LYS A 75 12.95 12.73 -10.18
C LYS A 75 14.41 12.77 -9.72
N VAL A 76 14.79 11.82 -8.88
CA VAL A 76 16.17 11.57 -8.47
C VAL A 76 16.54 10.09 -8.65
N VAL A 77 17.76 9.81 -9.08
CA VAL A 77 18.28 8.45 -9.26
C VAL A 77 19.50 8.28 -8.39
N VAL A 78 19.55 7.19 -7.62
CA VAL A 78 20.61 6.92 -6.66
C VAL A 78 21.10 5.48 -6.76
N LYS A 79 22.31 5.25 -6.24
CA LYS A 79 22.83 3.92 -5.90
C LYS A 79 22.96 3.84 -4.38
N ILE A 80 22.47 2.77 -3.76
CA ILE A 80 22.48 2.61 -2.30
C ILE A 80 23.52 1.53 -1.93
N PRO A 81 24.62 1.88 -1.22
CA PRO A 81 25.73 0.96 -1.01
C PRO A 81 25.46 -0.10 0.06
N ASP A 82 24.74 0.27 1.12
CA ASP A 82 24.62 -0.55 2.32
C ASP A 82 23.22 -1.16 2.43
N GLU A 83 23.12 -2.30 3.13
CA GLU A 83 21.83 -2.86 3.52
C GLU A 83 21.13 -1.98 4.56
N GLY A 84 19.81 -1.97 4.53
CA GLY A 84 19.01 -1.23 5.49
C GLY A 84 17.67 -0.76 4.95
N ASN A 85 16.89 -0.14 5.84
CA ASN A 85 15.64 0.52 5.50
C ASN A 85 15.89 2.02 5.43
N TYR A 86 15.49 2.64 4.33
CA TYR A 86 15.79 4.03 4.05
C TYR A 86 14.53 4.81 3.69
N GLU A 87 14.28 5.88 4.43
CA GLU A 87 13.27 6.89 4.10
C GLU A 87 13.89 7.94 3.17
N VAL A 88 13.15 8.29 2.12
CA VAL A 88 13.45 9.38 1.21
C VAL A 88 12.34 10.40 1.28
N LYS A 89 12.72 11.68 1.32
CA LYS A 89 11.76 12.78 1.35
C LYS A 89 12.00 13.75 0.21
N VAL A 90 10.92 14.42 -0.21
CA VAL A 90 10.98 15.58 -1.08
C VAL A 90 9.96 16.60 -0.60
N PHE A 91 10.41 17.84 -0.43
CA PHE A 91 9.51 18.97 -0.26
C PHE A 91 9.22 19.56 -1.64
N VAL A 92 7.95 19.60 -2.01
CA VAL A 92 7.46 20.17 -3.27
C VAL A 92 6.90 21.55 -2.98
N GLU A 93 7.52 22.56 -3.57
CA GLU A 93 7.03 23.95 -3.54
C GLU A 93 6.21 24.21 -4.78
N SER A 94 4.94 24.56 -4.58
CA SER A 94 4.02 24.98 -5.63
C SER A 94 4.10 26.48 -5.89
N ASN A 95 3.44 26.94 -6.96
CA ASN A 95 3.31 28.37 -7.24
C ASN A 95 2.34 29.05 -6.26
N ASP A 96 1.45 28.28 -5.64
CA ASP A 96 0.61 28.67 -4.51
C ASP A 96 1.18 27.97 -3.27
N GLU A 97 1.76 28.72 -2.34
CA GLU A 97 2.41 28.17 -1.15
C GLU A 97 1.45 27.34 -0.27
N SER A 98 0.13 27.52 -0.41
CA SER A 98 -0.86 26.73 0.32
C SER A 98 -0.92 25.26 -0.13
N ASP A 99 -0.40 24.96 -1.32
CA ASP A 99 -0.35 23.63 -1.90
C ASP A 99 0.99 22.89 -1.62
N ASP A 100 1.96 23.56 -0.98
CA ASP A 100 3.25 22.98 -0.62
C ASP A 100 3.08 21.67 0.16
N VAL A 101 3.97 20.70 -0.10
CA VAL A 101 3.84 19.37 0.51
C VAL A 101 5.19 18.67 0.71
N GLU A 102 5.39 18.10 1.90
CA GLU A 102 6.44 17.11 2.11
C GLU A 102 5.91 15.71 1.80
N LEU A 103 6.55 15.03 0.85
CA LEU A 103 6.27 13.65 0.49
C LEU A 103 7.39 12.75 0.98
N LYS A 104 7.03 11.53 1.38
CA LYS A 104 7.98 10.52 1.86
C LYS A 104 7.67 9.13 1.32
N THR A 105 8.70 8.33 1.15
CA THR A 105 8.59 6.91 0.77
C THR A 105 9.77 6.13 1.33
N ASN A 106 9.63 4.81 1.44
CA ASN A 106 10.67 3.94 1.96
C ASN A 106 11.14 2.93 0.90
N VAL A 107 12.43 2.59 0.95
CA VAL A 107 13.02 1.49 0.21
C VAL A 107 13.80 0.60 1.18
N GLU A 108 13.75 -0.71 0.95
CA GLU A 108 14.58 -1.67 1.67
C GLU A 108 15.71 -2.18 0.78
N VAL A 109 16.94 -2.16 1.30
CA VAL A 109 18.11 -2.77 0.67
C VAL A 109 18.48 -4.05 1.40
N SER A 110 18.43 -5.17 0.69
CA SER A 110 18.80 -6.49 1.22
C SER A 110 19.31 -7.41 0.10
N ASN A 111 20.42 -8.09 0.36
CA ASN A 111 21.01 -9.10 -0.50
C ASN A 111 20.40 -10.50 -0.28
N SER A 112 19.69 -10.70 0.84
CA SER A 112 19.18 -11.99 1.27
C SER A 112 17.67 -12.16 1.05
N LYS A 113 16.88 -11.09 1.22
CA LYS A 113 15.42 -11.14 1.08
C LYS A 113 15.00 -11.37 -0.37
N LYS A 114 13.97 -12.20 -0.54
CA LYS A 114 13.32 -12.46 -1.83
C LYS A 114 11.81 -12.36 -1.65
N ILE A 115 11.18 -11.52 -2.48
CA ILE A 115 9.72 -11.38 -2.49
C ILE A 115 9.09 -12.66 -3.03
N GLU A 116 8.15 -13.22 -2.29
CA GLU A 116 7.34 -14.39 -2.63
C GLU A 116 5.85 -14.06 -2.56
N LEU A 117 5.01 -14.90 -3.18
CA LEU A 117 3.55 -14.83 -3.06
C LEU A 117 3.11 -15.38 -1.70
N LEU A 118 2.45 -14.54 -0.90
CA LEU A 118 2.08 -14.84 0.48
C LEU A 118 0.60 -15.19 0.65
N SER A 119 -0.28 -14.78 -0.26
CA SER A 119 -1.73 -14.83 -0.03
C SER A 119 -2.40 -16.16 -0.39
N VAL A 120 -1.77 -17.01 -1.20
CA VAL A 120 -2.37 -18.30 -1.61
C VAL A 120 -2.56 -19.22 -0.41
N GLY A 121 -3.75 -19.79 -0.31
CA GLY A 121 -4.20 -20.68 0.77
C GLY A 121 -4.42 -19.96 2.11
N LYS A 122 -4.46 -18.63 2.13
CA LYS A 122 -4.67 -17.86 3.36
C LYS A 122 -6.14 -17.76 3.72
N LYS A 123 -6.39 -17.66 5.03
CA LYS A 123 -7.74 -17.71 5.59
C LYS A 123 -8.38 -16.33 5.55
N VAL A 124 -9.60 -16.24 5.02
CA VAL A 124 -10.46 -15.08 5.20
C VAL A 124 -10.92 -15.01 6.66
N VAL A 125 -10.68 -13.87 7.29
CA VAL A 125 -11.06 -13.58 8.67
C VAL A 125 -12.44 -12.94 8.72
N SER A 126 -12.69 -11.97 7.85
CA SER A 126 -13.97 -11.27 7.73
C SER A 126 -14.14 -10.70 6.33
N CYS A 127 -15.39 -10.43 5.94
CA CYS A 127 -15.71 -9.69 4.72
C CYS A 127 -17.00 -8.88 4.87
N SER A 128 -17.22 -7.94 3.96
CA SER A 128 -18.45 -7.13 3.89
C SER A 128 -19.67 -7.87 3.33
N GLY A 129 -19.49 -9.09 2.82
CA GLY A 129 -20.52 -9.93 2.24
C GLY A 129 -20.11 -10.54 0.90
N ASN A 130 -21.04 -11.26 0.29
CA ASN A 130 -20.89 -11.80 -1.05
C ASN A 130 -22.26 -12.11 -1.70
N VAL A 131 -22.27 -12.34 -3.01
CA VAL A 131 -23.43 -12.82 -3.78
C VAL A 131 -23.33 -14.35 -3.90
N GLY A 132 -24.38 -15.08 -3.52
CA GLY A 132 -24.46 -16.54 -3.67
C GLY A 132 -23.24 -17.30 -3.12
N ASP A 133 -22.58 -18.09 -3.97
CA ASP A 133 -21.36 -18.83 -3.66
C ASP A 133 -20.06 -18.13 -4.11
N GLU A 134 -20.17 -16.88 -4.58
CA GLU A 134 -19.05 -16.04 -5.06
C GLU A 134 -18.34 -15.35 -3.89
N ARG A 135 -17.80 -16.17 -2.99
CA ARG A 135 -17.25 -15.79 -1.68
C ARG A 135 -15.79 -15.30 -1.73
N PRO A 136 -15.34 -14.51 -0.73
CA PRO A 136 -13.96 -14.00 -0.65
C PRO A 136 -12.86 -15.07 -0.60
N ASP A 137 -13.17 -16.31 -0.22
CA ASP A 137 -12.18 -17.40 -0.19
C ASP A 137 -11.56 -17.68 -1.57
N TRP A 138 -12.29 -17.40 -2.65
CA TRP A 138 -11.79 -17.55 -4.02
C TRP A 138 -10.66 -16.58 -4.36
N LEU A 139 -10.49 -15.48 -3.61
CA LEU A 139 -9.40 -14.52 -3.83
C LEU A 139 -8.01 -15.08 -3.54
N PHE A 140 -7.94 -16.21 -2.85
CA PHE A 140 -6.72 -16.74 -2.26
C PHE A 140 -6.51 -18.20 -2.66
N ASP A 141 -7.18 -18.67 -3.71
CA ASP A 141 -7.09 -20.06 -4.15
C ASP A 141 -5.93 -20.30 -5.13
N GLY A 142 -5.27 -19.23 -5.59
CA GLY A 142 -4.16 -19.28 -6.53
C GLY A 142 -4.59 -19.33 -8.00
N THR A 143 -5.86 -19.03 -8.31
CA THR A 143 -6.44 -19.15 -9.64
C THR A 143 -7.03 -17.83 -10.14
N ALA A 144 -6.22 -17.03 -10.81
CA ALA A 144 -6.66 -15.77 -11.43
C ALA A 144 -7.57 -15.94 -12.66
N ASP A 145 -7.60 -17.11 -13.29
CA ASP A 145 -8.37 -17.40 -14.49
C ASP A 145 -9.17 -18.71 -14.33
N PRO A 146 -10.20 -18.74 -13.46
CA PRO A 146 -10.93 -19.96 -13.19
C PRO A 146 -11.89 -20.31 -14.34
N ASP A 147 -12.08 -21.60 -14.61
CA ASP A 147 -13.07 -22.09 -15.60
C ASP A 147 -14.52 -21.81 -15.17
N ASN A 148 -14.77 -21.83 -13.85
CA ASN A 148 -16.09 -21.53 -13.28
C ASN A 148 -16.15 -20.07 -12.84
N TYR A 149 -17.04 -19.29 -13.46
CA TYR A 149 -17.19 -17.85 -13.21
C TYR A 149 -17.70 -17.52 -11.80
N SER A 150 -18.26 -18.49 -11.07
CA SER A 150 -18.62 -18.31 -9.66
C SER A 150 -17.42 -18.41 -8.70
N LYS A 151 -16.23 -18.79 -9.18
CA LYS A 151 -14.99 -18.75 -8.39
C LYS A 151 -14.37 -17.35 -8.44
N LYS A 152 -15.07 -16.41 -7.82
CA LYS A 152 -14.66 -15.02 -7.63
C LYS A 152 -15.21 -14.51 -6.33
N TRP A 153 -14.68 -13.41 -5.82
CA TRP A 153 -15.41 -12.62 -4.84
C TRP A 153 -16.32 -11.62 -5.56
N CYS A 154 -17.63 -11.78 -5.38
CA CYS A 154 -18.61 -10.80 -5.82
C CYS A 154 -19.42 -10.29 -4.64
N ALA A 155 -19.56 -8.98 -4.52
CA ALA A 155 -20.37 -8.31 -3.51
C ALA A 155 -20.99 -7.04 -4.09
N GLU A 156 -22.19 -6.67 -3.65
CA GLU A 156 -22.98 -5.58 -4.23
C GLU A 156 -23.76 -4.78 -3.17
N GLY A 157 -24.40 -3.69 -3.60
CA GLY A 157 -25.33 -2.92 -2.77
C GLY A 157 -24.67 -2.06 -1.69
N LYS A 158 -23.37 -1.76 -1.81
CA LYS A 158 -22.63 -0.88 -0.89
C LYS A 158 -21.64 -0.02 -1.66
N LYS A 159 -21.35 1.16 -1.11
CA LYS A 159 -20.24 2.05 -1.53
C LYS A 159 -18.86 1.50 -1.19
N GLU A 160 -18.78 0.60 -0.22
CA GLU A 160 -17.53 0.03 0.26
C GLU A 160 -17.68 -1.48 0.48
N HIS A 161 -16.71 -2.24 -0.04
CA HIS A 161 -16.59 -3.68 0.13
C HIS A 161 -15.21 -4.00 0.68
N GLU A 162 -15.15 -4.82 1.74
CA GLU A 162 -13.90 -5.15 2.41
C GLU A 162 -13.73 -6.65 2.64
N VAL A 163 -12.47 -7.09 2.65
CA VAL A 163 -12.06 -8.44 3.04
C VAL A 163 -10.80 -8.36 3.89
N VAL A 164 -10.75 -9.15 4.96
CA VAL A 164 -9.57 -9.30 5.82
C VAL A 164 -9.03 -10.71 5.67
N VAL A 165 -7.73 -10.84 5.45
CA VAL A 165 -7.01 -12.11 5.34
C VAL A 165 -5.94 -12.23 6.42
N ASP A 166 -5.79 -13.43 7.01
CA ASP A 166 -4.70 -13.76 7.93
C ASP A 166 -3.55 -14.45 7.17
N LEU A 167 -2.38 -13.81 7.12
CA LEU A 167 -1.17 -14.38 6.51
C LEU A 167 -0.56 -15.52 7.35
N GLY A 168 -1.03 -15.72 8.59
CA GLY A 168 -0.62 -16.75 9.54
C GLY A 168 0.56 -16.32 10.42
N GLN A 169 1.35 -15.35 9.98
CA GLN A 169 2.43 -14.71 10.74
C GLN A 169 2.62 -13.27 10.25
N THR A 170 3.28 -12.45 11.06
CA THR A 170 3.64 -11.10 10.66
C THR A 170 4.66 -11.14 9.52
N CYS A 171 4.31 -10.59 8.37
CA CYS A 171 5.14 -10.54 7.17
C CYS A 171 5.50 -9.09 6.82
N GLN A 172 6.56 -8.91 6.05
CA GLN A 172 6.85 -7.65 5.36
C GLN A 172 6.21 -7.71 3.96
N ILE A 173 5.33 -6.78 3.63
CA ILE A 173 4.53 -6.76 2.39
C ILE A 173 4.99 -5.58 1.53
N TYR A 174 5.11 -5.81 0.21
CA TYR A 174 5.72 -4.88 -0.73
C TYR A 174 4.86 -4.60 -1.95
N ARG A 175 3.91 -5.49 -2.27
CA ARG A 175 3.16 -5.42 -3.51
C ARG A 175 1.80 -6.10 -3.39
N LEU A 176 0.82 -5.47 -4.01
CA LEU A 176 -0.54 -5.94 -4.21
C LEU A 176 -0.71 -6.20 -5.69
N LYS A 177 -1.29 -7.34 -6.06
CA LYS A 177 -1.80 -7.55 -7.40
C LYS A 177 -3.18 -8.17 -7.33
N PHE A 178 -4.11 -7.72 -8.16
CA PHE A 178 -5.42 -8.37 -8.28
C PHE A 178 -5.98 -8.32 -9.68
N TYR A 179 -6.79 -9.32 -9.98
CA TYR A 179 -7.41 -9.52 -11.28
C TYR A 179 -8.87 -9.13 -11.15
N ASP A 180 -9.22 -8.02 -11.78
CA ASP A 180 -10.51 -7.36 -11.66
C ASP A 180 -11.51 -7.92 -12.67
N CYS A 181 -12.75 -7.44 -12.58
CA CYS A 181 -13.90 -7.89 -13.33
C CYS A 181 -13.61 -8.13 -14.81
N ARG A 182 -13.08 -7.12 -15.50
CA ARG A 182 -12.89 -7.10 -16.95
C ARG A 182 -11.76 -8.00 -17.46
N THR A 183 -11.07 -8.72 -16.59
CA THR A 183 -10.21 -9.83 -17.03
C THR A 183 -11.02 -10.98 -17.64
N LYS A 184 -12.27 -11.16 -17.22
CA LYS A 184 -13.17 -12.23 -17.73
C LYS A 184 -14.59 -11.78 -18.05
N GLU A 185 -15.13 -10.81 -17.32
CA GLU A 185 -16.49 -10.29 -17.51
C GLU A 185 -16.41 -8.83 -18.00
N THR A 186 -16.17 -8.64 -19.31
CA THR A 186 -15.85 -7.34 -19.92
C THR A 186 -16.99 -6.33 -19.92
N ASP A 187 -18.23 -6.79 -19.74
CA ASP A 187 -19.44 -5.96 -19.80
C ASP A 187 -19.73 -5.20 -18.50
N TYR A 188 -19.01 -5.49 -17.41
CA TYR A 188 -19.16 -4.82 -16.13
C TYR A 188 -17.92 -3.99 -15.76
N ASP A 189 -18.06 -3.13 -14.75
CA ASP A 189 -17.03 -2.19 -14.34
C ASP A 189 -15.93 -2.83 -13.46
N ASN A 190 -14.71 -2.32 -13.61
CA ASN A 190 -13.60 -2.58 -12.70
C ASN A 190 -13.71 -1.70 -11.44
N ILE A 191 -13.07 -2.14 -10.36
CA ILE A 191 -12.80 -1.32 -9.17
C ILE A 191 -11.86 -0.18 -9.56
N GLN A 192 -12.22 1.07 -9.28
CA GLN A 192 -11.35 2.22 -9.57
C GLN A 192 -10.60 2.76 -8.34
N ASN A 193 -11.19 2.63 -7.15
CA ASN A 193 -10.59 3.12 -5.92
C ASN A 193 -10.50 1.99 -4.90
N PHE A 194 -9.34 1.87 -4.26
CA PHE A 194 -9.11 0.85 -3.26
C PHE A 194 -8.01 1.25 -2.28
N LYS A 195 -8.04 0.61 -1.11
CA LYS A 195 -7.04 0.77 -0.06
C LYS A 195 -6.59 -0.60 0.43
N LEU A 196 -5.36 -0.65 0.89
CA LEU A 196 -4.80 -1.78 1.61
C LEU A 196 -4.38 -1.30 2.99
N PHE A 197 -4.79 -2.01 4.03
CA PHE A 197 -4.35 -1.80 5.40
C PHE A 197 -3.70 -3.06 5.94
N VAL A 198 -2.80 -2.91 6.91
CA VAL A 198 -2.19 -4.02 7.62
C VAL A 198 -2.35 -3.86 9.12
N SER A 199 -2.36 -4.98 9.83
CA SER A 199 -2.48 -5.03 11.28
C SER A 199 -1.77 -6.25 11.85
N ASP A 200 -1.29 -6.16 13.09
CA ASP A 200 -0.82 -7.31 13.85
C ASP A 200 -1.91 -7.90 14.76
N ASN A 201 -3.00 -7.17 15.02
CA ASN A 201 -4.01 -7.51 16.03
C ASN A 201 -5.48 -7.39 15.56
N GLN A 202 -5.72 -7.01 14.30
CA GLN A 202 -7.04 -6.78 13.69
C GLN A 202 -7.82 -5.57 14.24
N THR A 203 -7.26 -4.81 15.19
CA THR A 203 -7.89 -3.61 15.76
C THR A 203 -7.18 -2.35 15.30
N ASP A 204 -5.85 -2.36 15.32
CA ASP A 204 -5.02 -1.23 14.92
C ASP A 204 -4.59 -1.43 13.47
N TRP A 205 -5.14 -0.61 12.58
CA TRP A 205 -4.90 -0.69 11.14
C TRP A 205 -4.00 0.44 10.65
N THR A 206 -2.93 0.06 9.94
CA THR A 206 -2.03 1.02 9.27
C THR A 206 -2.32 1.01 7.77
N LEU A 207 -2.52 2.18 7.17
CA LEU A 207 -2.68 2.31 5.71
C LEU A 207 -1.36 1.97 5.02
N ALA A 208 -1.39 1.00 4.11
CA ALA A 208 -0.25 0.58 3.31
C ALA A 208 -0.27 1.16 1.89
N LEU A 209 -1.48 1.22 1.30
CA LEU A 209 -1.70 1.66 -0.07
C LEU A 209 -3.07 2.34 -0.17
N SER A 210 -3.15 3.41 -0.96
CA SER A 210 -4.39 4.04 -1.39
C SER A 210 -4.26 4.37 -2.86
N GLU A 211 -5.16 3.83 -3.68
CA GLU A 211 -5.21 4.04 -5.12
C GLU A 211 -6.59 4.57 -5.53
N THR A 212 -6.64 5.47 -6.50
CA THR A 212 -7.88 6.10 -6.98
C THR A 212 -7.85 6.27 -8.49
N GLY A 213 -8.98 6.05 -9.16
CA GLY A 213 -9.11 6.21 -10.62
C GLY A 213 -8.34 5.18 -11.45
N ASN A 214 -7.84 4.10 -10.86
CA ASN A 214 -7.13 3.05 -11.60
C ASN A 214 -8.14 2.08 -12.23
N ASN A 215 -8.30 2.14 -13.56
CA ASN A 215 -9.26 1.32 -14.30
C ASN A 215 -8.65 0.07 -14.97
N ASP A 216 -7.41 -0.30 -14.64
CA ASP A 216 -6.73 -1.45 -15.24
C ASP A 216 -7.48 -2.75 -14.93
N ASN A 217 -7.47 -3.70 -15.87
CA ASN A 217 -8.07 -5.02 -15.65
C ASN A 217 -7.27 -5.83 -14.62
N VAL A 218 -5.95 -5.66 -14.60
CA VAL A 218 -5.07 -6.23 -13.59
C VAL A 218 -4.37 -5.07 -12.90
N LYS A 219 -4.65 -4.88 -11.61
CA LYS A 219 -3.90 -3.93 -10.78
C LYS A 219 -2.65 -4.61 -10.29
N ASP A 220 -1.51 -3.97 -10.44
CA ASP A 220 -0.22 -4.50 -10.01
C ASP A 220 0.65 -3.38 -9.44
N ILE A 221 0.64 -3.24 -8.12
CA ILE A 221 1.14 -2.05 -7.43
C ILE A 221 2.15 -2.43 -6.37
N THR A 222 3.36 -1.89 -6.52
CA THR A 222 4.38 -1.88 -5.46
C THR A 222 4.22 -0.64 -4.59
N PHE A 223 4.44 -0.79 -3.29
CA PHE A 223 4.37 0.30 -2.32
C PHE A 223 5.49 0.17 -1.28
N ALA A 224 5.71 1.25 -0.53
CA ALA A 224 6.71 1.28 0.54
C ALA A 224 6.52 0.07 1.49
N PRO A 225 7.60 -0.65 1.86
CA PRO A 225 7.46 -1.88 2.64
C PRO A 225 6.71 -1.63 3.96
N VAL A 226 5.71 -2.46 4.23
CA VAL A 226 4.90 -2.38 5.46
C VAL A 226 4.86 -3.74 6.17
N LYS A 227 4.80 -3.74 7.50
CA LYS A 227 4.79 -4.97 8.30
C LYS A 227 3.41 -5.21 8.89
N GLY A 228 2.93 -6.46 8.82
CA GLY A 228 1.68 -6.89 9.47
C GLY A 228 1.35 -8.35 9.22
N ARG A 229 0.47 -8.92 10.03
CA ARG A 229 -0.04 -10.29 9.88
C ARG A 229 -1.37 -10.35 9.13
N TYR A 230 -2.25 -9.42 9.44
CA TYR A 230 -3.57 -9.31 8.84
C TYR A 230 -3.54 -8.22 7.78
N VAL A 231 -4.20 -8.49 6.66
CA VAL A 231 -4.31 -7.52 5.56
C VAL A 231 -5.78 -7.29 5.28
N LYS A 232 -6.18 -6.03 5.27
CA LYS A 232 -7.54 -5.59 4.89
C LYS A 232 -7.47 -4.92 3.53
N PHE A 233 -8.16 -5.49 2.56
CA PHE A 233 -8.39 -4.87 1.26
C PHE A 233 -9.79 -4.23 1.27
N VAL A 234 -9.87 -2.99 0.80
CA VAL A 234 -11.10 -2.20 0.75
C VAL A 234 -11.27 -1.64 -0.65
N ALA A 235 -12.31 -2.04 -1.36
CA ALA A 235 -12.73 -1.45 -2.64
C ALA A 235 -13.87 -0.46 -2.39
N TYR A 236 -13.82 0.73 -3.00
CA TYR A 236 -14.84 1.76 -2.74
C TYR A 236 -15.17 2.68 -3.92
N ASP A 237 -16.37 3.24 -3.89
CA ASP A 237 -16.81 4.35 -4.73
C ASP A 237 -17.46 5.43 -3.83
N PRO A 238 -16.94 6.66 -3.78
CA PRO A 238 -17.47 7.69 -2.89
C PRO A 238 -18.89 8.15 -3.28
N ASN A 239 -19.26 7.99 -4.55
CA ASN A 239 -20.46 8.59 -5.13
C ASN A 239 -21.65 7.64 -5.13
N LYS A 240 -21.42 6.34 -5.40
CA LYS A 240 -22.51 5.37 -5.61
C LYS A 240 -22.21 4.00 -5.02
N ASP A 241 -23.26 3.24 -4.76
CA ASP A 241 -23.12 1.80 -4.52
C ASP A 241 -22.70 1.11 -5.82
N PHE A 242 -21.94 0.02 -5.69
CA PHE A 242 -21.42 -0.71 -6.84
C PHE A 242 -21.24 -2.20 -6.52
N THR A 243 -21.00 -2.97 -7.58
CA THR A 243 -20.71 -4.41 -7.50
C THR A 243 -19.24 -4.64 -7.81
N ILE A 244 -18.56 -5.40 -6.95
CA ILE A 244 -17.21 -5.89 -7.22
C ILE A 244 -17.25 -7.31 -7.79
N ARG A 245 -16.26 -7.64 -8.62
CA ARG A 245 -16.02 -8.99 -9.16
C ARG A 245 -14.51 -9.17 -9.24
N VAL A 246 -13.92 -9.88 -8.27
CA VAL A 246 -12.45 -10.01 -8.16
C VAL A 246 -12.08 -11.48 -8.20
N TRP A 247 -11.17 -11.84 -9.11
CA TRP A 247 -10.83 -13.23 -9.41
C TRP A 247 -9.74 -13.78 -8.51
N GLU A 248 -8.73 -12.98 -8.19
CA GLU A 248 -7.63 -13.35 -7.28
C GLU A 248 -7.02 -12.08 -6.69
N LEU A 249 -6.60 -12.16 -5.42
CA LEU A 249 -5.90 -11.11 -4.68
C LEU A 249 -4.54 -11.64 -4.20
N GLU A 250 -3.49 -11.23 -4.90
CA GLU A 250 -2.11 -11.62 -4.65
C GLU A 250 -1.41 -10.59 -3.74
N LEU A 251 -0.92 -11.05 -2.59
CA LEU A 251 -0.07 -10.26 -1.69
C LEU A 251 1.34 -10.79 -1.75
N TYR A 252 2.30 -9.92 -2.05
CA TYR A 252 3.69 -10.28 -2.23
C TYR A 252 4.57 -9.70 -1.13
N GLY A 253 5.45 -10.53 -0.57
CA GLY A 253 6.41 -10.07 0.40
C GLY A 253 7.34 -11.14 0.95
N VAL A 254 7.79 -10.94 2.18
CA VAL A 254 8.78 -11.76 2.87
C VAL A 254 8.21 -12.14 4.24
N LYS A 255 8.27 -13.44 4.59
CA LYS A 255 7.90 -13.96 5.91
C LYS A 255 8.90 -13.53 6.98
#